data_AF-A0A7X7AT16-F1
#
_entry.id   AF-A0A7X7AT16-F1
#
_cell.length_a   1.000
_cell.length_b   1.000
_cell.length_c   1.000
_cell.angle_alpha   90.00
_cell.angle_beta   90.00
_cell.angle_gamma   90.00
#
_symmetry.space_group_name_H-M   'P 1'
#
loop_
_entity.id
_entity.type
_entity.pdbx_description
1 polymer ?
#
loop_
_entity_poly.entity_id
_entity_poly.type
_entity_poly.pdbx_seq_one_letter_code
_entity_poly.pdbx_strand_id
1 'polypeptide(L)'
;MVKYRKILKFTFKNKYYQLLLDNHDKYFFLGVNKDNTYSYITIEELFELEKVFCHYPLTMKAIRDNKKSKIKLVPKVFIGGVLTTLTLTTLLTGCMNYGVDDVFKLMNVDTDRTTSRYEEVYTAPKSENQISFTLEDDKDNTSQLPFIVEDGNEKIEVETYLESDWLNYIYIYDMNYLNKVLDYDNVSIEQIHKTIDGNKKISDRFVPILHEYVNALNEKHPDAELRVLYENLKTLEIIECDKQELMLASLSVDSYGCYIRTENKIYVSEDYEYKKGTWEYQVIFHELSHVLRTGFWDTKNKQIRVQCEGLTMSGITTAEALNSIFAVSLFDYEERDIAYQLQSNYHSLMIECMDNYKLSDYVNHSLTYYASKLDEHNNDVNYAKTIFELIETQYKDYHSEHLNIEEKEYYPIYNYISKMYFNKHITPNTSYDDAKLIVDELVERVMFDVPDEYHIDTNEFYNIFQNYCDEHGIEKSMNR
;
A
#
# COMPACT_ATOMS: atom_id res chain seq x y z
N MET A 1 30.08 -22.86 -0.17
CA MET A 1 30.69 -21.56 0.19
C MET A 1 29.56 -20.54 0.18
N VAL A 2 29.18 -19.99 1.33
CA VAL A 2 28.09 -19.00 1.42
C VAL A 2 28.53 -17.75 0.65
N LYS A 3 27.80 -17.41 -0.43
CA LYS A 3 28.10 -16.24 -1.27
C LYS A 3 27.36 -15.05 -0.68
N TYR A 4 28.11 -14.12 -0.09
CA TYR A 4 27.56 -12.85 0.37
C TYR A 4 27.62 -11.81 -0.75
N ARG A 5 26.52 -11.08 -0.96
CA ARG A 5 26.41 -9.98 -1.91
C ARG A 5 26.61 -8.64 -1.19
N LYS A 6 27.49 -7.78 -1.71
CA LYS A 6 27.67 -6.39 -1.24
C LYS A 6 26.51 -5.53 -1.73
N ILE A 7 25.82 -4.88 -0.79
CA ILE A 7 24.63 -4.06 -1.07
C ILE A 7 25.02 -2.58 -1.09
N LEU A 8 25.54 -2.06 0.02
CA LEU A 8 25.85 -0.64 0.19
C LEU A 8 27.11 -0.48 1.04
N LYS A 9 27.99 0.46 0.65
CA LYS A 9 29.06 0.97 1.50
C LYS A 9 28.69 2.36 1.98
N PHE A 10 28.71 2.61 3.29
CA PHE A 10 28.26 3.86 3.88
C PHE A 10 29.13 4.25 5.08
N THR A 11 28.97 5.48 5.56
CA THR A 11 29.67 5.99 6.74
C THR A 11 28.67 6.27 7.85
N PHE A 12 28.93 5.77 9.06
CA PHE A 12 28.12 6.04 10.25
C PHE A 12 29.05 6.28 11.44
N LYS A 13 28.84 7.36 12.21
CA LYS A 13 29.73 7.77 13.33
C LYS A 13 31.23 7.73 12.98
N ASN A 14 31.60 8.30 11.83
CA ASN A 14 32.98 8.35 11.32
C ASN A 14 33.66 6.98 11.09
N LYS A 15 32.87 5.90 10.98
CA LYS A 15 33.33 4.57 10.57
C LYS A 15 32.65 4.18 9.26
N TYR A 16 33.38 3.46 8.42
CA TYR A 16 32.82 2.92 7.19
C TYR A 16 32.22 1.56 7.47
N TYR A 17 31.11 1.25 6.82
CA TYR A 17 30.41 -0.02 6.91
C TYR A 17 30.06 -0.55 5.54
N GLN A 18 29.92 -1.86 5.45
CA GLN A 18 29.47 -2.61 4.29
C GLN A 18 28.24 -3.43 4.70
N LEU A 19 27.10 -3.11 4.11
CA LEU A 19 25.92 -3.96 4.16
C LEU A 19 26.10 -5.12 3.18
N LEU A 20 25.85 -6.33 3.67
CA LEU A 20 25.94 -7.60 2.97
C LEU A 20 24.60 -8.33 3.05
N LEU A 21 24.35 -9.18 2.06
CA LEU A 21 23.20 -10.08 2.00
C LEU A 21 23.69 -11.50 1.78
N ASP A 22 23.19 -12.47 2.54
CA ASP A 22 23.48 -13.89 2.30
C ASP A 22 22.53 -14.49 1.24
N ASN A 23 22.59 -15.82 1.05
CA ASN A 23 21.76 -16.53 0.07
C ASN A 23 20.35 -16.90 0.59
N HIS A 24 19.99 -16.45 1.79
CA HIS A 24 18.67 -16.60 2.41
C HIS A 24 18.07 -15.22 2.74
N ASP A 25 18.54 -14.18 2.05
CA ASP A 25 18.10 -12.79 2.21
C ASP A 25 18.28 -12.22 3.63
N LYS A 26 19.26 -12.74 4.39
CA LYS A 26 19.61 -12.18 5.69
C LYS A 26 20.66 -11.09 5.56
N TYR A 27 20.37 -9.94 6.16
CA TYR A 27 21.27 -8.80 6.22
C TYR A 27 22.39 -9.02 7.23
N PHE A 28 23.58 -8.51 6.89
CA PHE A 28 24.70 -8.45 7.82
C PHE A 28 25.57 -7.22 7.56
N PHE A 29 26.12 -6.63 8.62
CA PHE A 29 26.96 -5.45 8.55
C PHE A 29 28.41 -5.80 8.88
N LEU A 30 29.36 -5.33 8.08
CA LEU A 30 30.79 -5.37 8.39
C LEU A 30 31.35 -3.96 8.47
N GLY A 31 32.22 -3.72 9.45
CA GLY A 31 33.07 -2.53 9.46
C GLY A 31 34.07 -2.60 8.31
N VAL A 32 34.36 -1.46 7.71
CA VAL A 32 35.39 -1.32 6.67
C VAL A 32 36.54 -0.51 7.25
N ASN A 33 37.67 -1.17 7.39
CA ASN A 33 38.89 -0.56 7.91
C ASN A 33 39.53 0.35 6.85
N LYS A 34 40.50 1.17 7.28
CA LYS A 34 41.22 2.11 6.40
C LYS A 34 41.96 1.45 5.23
N ASP A 35 42.29 0.17 5.36
CA ASP A 35 42.94 -0.66 4.34
C ASP A 35 41.93 -1.44 3.46
N ASN A 36 40.64 -1.09 3.54
CA ASN A 36 39.53 -1.78 2.88
C ASN A 36 39.34 -3.27 3.28
N THR A 37 39.91 -3.70 4.40
CA THR A 37 39.57 -5.00 5.00
C THR A 37 38.27 -4.92 5.79
N TYR A 38 37.62 -6.08 5.99
CA TYR A 38 36.37 -6.17 6.73
C TYR A 38 36.61 -6.61 8.18
N SER A 39 35.89 -5.98 9.11
CA SER A 39 35.83 -6.36 10.52
C SER A 39 34.40 -6.64 10.94
N TYR A 40 34.23 -7.59 11.85
CA TYR A 40 32.95 -7.77 12.53
C TYR A 40 32.65 -6.53 13.37
N ILE A 41 31.42 -6.05 13.30
CA ILE A 41 30.94 -4.93 14.11
C ILE A 41 30.60 -5.42 15.52
N THR A 42 30.58 -4.50 16.48
CA THR A 42 30.12 -4.85 17.84
C THR A 42 28.60 -5.04 17.86
N ILE A 43 28.09 -5.68 18.91
CA ILE A 43 26.64 -5.85 19.13
C ILE A 43 25.95 -4.49 19.27
N GLU A 44 26.60 -3.52 19.92
CA GLU A 44 26.08 -2.16 20.06
C GLU A 44 26.01 -1.44 18.71
N GLU A 45 27.02 -1.57 17.86
CA GLU A 45 27.01 -1.02 16.51
C GLU A 45 25.94 -1.68 15.64
N LEU A 46 25.74 -3.00 15.78
CA LEU A 46 24.68 -3.72 15.08
C LEU A 46 23.31 -3.14 15.44
N PHE A 47 23.04 -2.94 16.74
CA PHE A 47 21.78 -2.37 17.21
C PHE A 47 21.54 -0.94 16.73
N GLU A 48 22.58 -0.12 16.65
CA GLU A 48 22.46 1.24 16.12
C GLU A 48 22.18 1.25 14.62
N LEU A 49 22.83 0.36 13.88
CA LEU A 49 22.61 0.22 12.44
C LEU A 49 21.23 -0.37 12.15
N GLU A 50 20.77 -1.37 12.88
CA GLU A 50 19.42 -1.90 12.76
C GLU A 50 18.35 -0.87 13.14
N LYS A 51 18.61 0.04 14.09
CA LYS A 51 17.68 1.16 14.33
C LYS A 51 17.59 2.12 13.15
N VAL A 52 18.71 2.38 12.47
CA VAL A 52 18.76 3.28 11.31
C VAL A 52 18.19 2.63 10.06
N PHE A 53 18.46 1.34 9.83
CA PHE A 53 18.10 0.63 8.61
C PHE A 53 16.85 -0.25 8.74
N CYS A 54 16.40 -0.59 9.95
CA CYS A 54 15.32 -1.57 10.17
C CYS A 54 14.15 -1.01 11.01
N HIS A 55 14.03 0.32 11.18
CA HIS A 55 12.89 0.96 11.88
C HIS A 55 11.56 0.93 11.11
N TYR A 56 11.64 0.65 9.81
CA TYR A 56 10.50 0.39 8.94
C TYR A 56 10.73 -0.96 8.26
N PRO A 57 9.66 -1.70 7.93
CA PRO A 57 9.80 -2.87 7.08
C PRO A 57 10.38 -2.42 5.73
N LEU A 58 11.66 -2.71 5.51
CA LEU A 58 12.27 -2.59 4.19
C LEU A 58 11.78 -3.78 3.35
N THR A 59 11.10 -3.50 2.24
CA THR A 59 10.83 -4.49 1.20
C THR A 59 11.83 -4.26 0.06
N MET A 60 12.50 -5.34 -0.39
CA MET A 60 13.40 -5.27 -1.54
C MET A 60 12.73 -5.93 -2.75
N LYS A 61 12.66 -5.19 -3.86
CA LYS A 61 12.27 -5.77 -5.17
C LYS A 61 13.52 -6.27 -5.88
N ALA A 62 13.56 -7.58 -6.15
CA ALA A 62 14.58 -8.19 -6.99
C ALA A 62 14.10 -8.22 -8.44
N ILE A 63 14.83 -7.57 -9.34
CA ILE A 63 14.55 -7.55 -10.78
C ILE A 63 15.67 -8.32 -11.47
N ARG A 64 15.32 -9.36 -12.24
CA ARG A 64 16.30 -10.13 -13.00
C ARG A 64 16.64 -9.37 -14.29
N ASP A 65 17.90 -8.98 -14.46
CA ASP A 65 18.36 -8.38 -15.71
C ASP A 65 18.53 -9.50 -16.75
N ASN A 66 17.72 -9.50 -17.81
CA ASN A 66 17.73 -10.55 -18.82
C ASN A 66 18.93 -10.47 -19.78
N LYS A 67 19.73 -9.40 -19.72
CA LYS A 67 20.92 -9.24 -20.60
C LYS A 67 22.24 -9.62 -19.93
N LYS A 68 22.30 -9.64 -18.61
CA LYS A 68 23.46 -10.06 -17.82
C LYS A 68 22.91 -10.85 -16.67
N SER A 69 23.39 -12.06 -16.42
CA SER A 69 23.01 -12.95 -15.30
C SER A 69 23.28 -12.35 -13.91
N LYS A 70 22.69 -11.20 -13.64
CA LYS A 70 22.83 -10.30 -12.50
C LYS A 70 21.43 -9.83 -12.14
N ILE A 71 21.17 -9.80 -10.84
CA ILE A 71 19.88 -9.36 -10.29
C ILE A 71 20.06 -7.89 -9.88
N LYS A 72 19.24 -6.98 -10.41
CA LYS A 72 19.15 -5.59 -9.97
C LYS A 72 18.26 -5.55 -8.72
N LEU A 73 18.81 -5.05 -7.61
CA LEU A 73 18.07 -4.91 -6.35
C LEU A 73 17.78 -3.42 -6.16
N VAL A 74 16.50 -3.07 -6.02
CA VAL A 74 16.07 -1.69 -5.77
C VAL A 74 15.58 -1.61 -4.32
N PRO A 75 16.32 -0.95 -3.41
CA PRO A 75 15.87 -0.76 -2.04
C PRO A 75 14.69 0.21 -2.03
N LYS A 76 13.61 -0.16 -1.35
CA LYS A 76 12.43 0.69 -1.19
C LYS A 76 12.11 0.89 0.28
N VAL A 77 11.66 2.09 0.62
CA VAL A 77 11.26 2.49 1.97
C VAL A 77 9.79 2.85 1.95
N PHE A 78 9.08 2.46 2.99
CA PHE A 78 7.72 2.94 3.25
C PHE A 78 7.79 4.31 3.94
N ILE A 79 7.33 5.36 3.25
CA ILE A 79 7.11 6.69 3.84
C ILE A 79 5.64 7.05 3.59
N GLY A 80 4.88 7.30 4.65
CA GLY A 80 3.47 7.74 4.53
C GLY A 80 2.56 6.78 3.77
N GLY A 81 2.87 5.48 3.72
CA GLY A 81 2.12 4.49 2.93
C GLY A 81 2.65 4.29 1.49
N VAL A 82 3.54 5.14 1.00
CA VAL A 82 4.11 5.04 -0.35
C VAL A 82 5.44 4.27 -0.34
N LEU A 83 5.58 3.29 -1.24
CA LEU A 83 6.81 2.50 -1.42
C LEU A 83 7.79 3.22 -2.36
N THR A 84 8.65 4.04 -1.80
CA THR A 84 9.58 4.92 -2.54
C THR A 84 10.97 4.31 -2.63
N THR A 85 11.59 4.38 -3.82
CA THR A 85 13.00 4.01 -4.00
C THR A 85 13.89 4.87 -3.11
N LEU A 86 14.81 4.24 -2.38
CA LEU A 86 15.66 4.91 -1.40
C LEU A 86 16.60 5.90 -2.09
N THR A 87 16.18 7.16 -2.19
CA THR A 87 16.97 8.30 -2.67
C THR A 87 17.42 9.16 -1.50
N LEU A 88 18.44 10.01 -1.71
CA LEU A 88 18.98 10.89 -0.65
C LEU A 88 17.89 11.76 0.00
N THR A 89 16.88 12.15 -0.77
CA THR A 89 15.71 12.92 -0.34
C THR A 89 14.83 12.12 0.63
N THR A 90 14.66 10.81 0.37
CA THR A 90 13.91 9.84 1.19
C THR A 90 14.59 9.56 2.53
N LEU A 91 15.92 9.65 2.56
CA LEU A 91 16.76 9.47 3.74
C LEU A 91 16.69 10.68 4.71
N LEU A 92 16.50 11.89 4.16
CA LEU A 92 16.37 13.12 4.94
C LEU A 92 14.97 13.28 5.56
N THR A 93 13.93 12.78 4.90
CA THR A 93 12.54 12.79 5.41
C THR A 93 12.29 11.74 6.50
N GLY A 94 12.96 10.58 6.43
CA GLY A 94 12.87 9.53 7.46
C GLY A 94 13.47 9.90 8.83
N CYS A 95 14.18 11.04 8.93
CA CYS A 95 14.79 11.55 10.16
C CYS A 95 13.91 12.56 10.92
N MET A 96 12.69 12.87 10.45
CA MET A 96 11.83 13.91 11.02
C MET A 96 11.21 13.57 12.40
N ASN A 97 11.50 12.39 12.96
CA ASN A 97 11.16 12.05 14.35
C ASN A 97 12.14 12.64 15.39
N TYR A 98 13.18 13.34 14.95
CA TYR A 98 13.95 14.24 15.79
C TYR A 98 13.63 15.68 15.38
N GLY A 99 13.39 16.56 16.35
CA GLY A 99 13.18 17.98 16.07
C GLY A 99 14.25 18.50 15.12
N VAL A 100 13.86 19.35 14.19
CA VAL A 100 14.72 19.91 13.13
C VAL A 100 16.06 20.44 13.72
N ASP A 101 16.02 21.00 14.92
CA ASP A 101 17.19 21.49 15.68
C ASP A 101 18.18 20.39 16.13
N ASP A 102 17.72 19.17 16.41
CA ASP A 102 18.59 18.05 16.82
C ASP A 102 19.31 17.42 15.64
N VAL A 103 18.71 17.47 14.44
CA VAL A 103 19.36 17.05 13.18
C VAL A 103 20.43 18.07 12.77
N PHE A 104 20.15 19.37 12.89
CA PHE A 104 21.14 20.42 12.61
C PHE A 104 22.30 20.45 13.63
N LYS A 105 22.04 20.13 14.91
CA LYS A 105 23.08 19.88 15.92
C LYS A 105 23.88 18.60 15.63
N LEU A 106 23.24 17.52 15.15
CA LEU A 106 23.94 16.31 14.71
C LEU A 106 24.87 16.56 13.50
N MET A 107 24.52 17.54 12.66
CA MET A 107 25.27 17.95 11.47
C MET A 107 26.23 19.13 11.71
N ASN A 108 26.30 19.64 12.95
CA ASN A 108 27.17 20.75 13.37
C ASN A 108 27.00 22.03 12.52
N VAL A 109 25.76 22.36 12.18
CA VAL A 109 25.39 23.58 11.45
C VAL A 109 24.88 24.62 12.46
N ASP A 110 25.56 25.76 12.54
CA ASP A 110 25.20 26.87 13.44
C ASP A 110 23.91 27.55 12.94
N THR A 111 22.85 27.47 13.74
CA THR A 111 21.54 28.07 13.44
C THR A 111 21.47 29.48 14.01
N ASP A 112 21.96 30.45 13.25
CA ASP A 112 21.67 31.86 13.51
C ASP A 112 21.50 32.61 12.18
N ARG A 113 20.23 32.78 11.75
CA ARG A 113 19.67 33.93 10.99
C ARG A 113 18.42 33.56 10.14
N THR A 114 17.28 34.07 10.62
CA THR A 114 16.26 34.86 9.88
C THR A 114 16.05 34.64 8.37
N THR A 115 14.81 34.25 8.02
CA THR A 115 13.96 34.75 6.92
C THR A 115 14.63 35.52 5.77
N SER A 116 14.52 35.00 4.53
CA SER A 116 13.99 35.66 3.32
C SER A 116 14.72 35.34 1.99
N ARG A 117 13.89 35.19 0.95
CA ARG A 117 14.07 35.48 -0.48
C ARG A 117 14.94 34.56 -1.38
N TYR A 118 14.38 34.41 -2.59
CA TYR A 118 14.79 33.66 -3.77
C TYR A 118 16.18 34.00 -4.33
N GLU A 119 16.73 33.01 -5.03
CA GLU A 119 17.64 33.06 -6.18
C GLU A 119 18.80 34.08 -6.17
N GLU A 120 19.99 33.58 -5.84
CA GLU A 120 21.24 34.01 -6.48
C GLU A 120 22.27 32.87 -6.37
N VAL A 121 23.02 32.64 -7.45
CA VAL A 121 24.04 31.59 -7.57
C VAL A 121 25.13 31.83 -6.52
N TYR A 122 25.08 31.08 -5.42
CA TYR A 122 26.14 31.05 -4.41
C TYR A 122 27.23 30.06 -4.85
N THR A 123 28.39 30.57 -5.27
CA THR A 123 29.62 29.78 -5.28
C THR A 123 30.10 29.61 -3.84
N ALA A 124 29.69 28.52 -3.20
CA ALA A 124 30.09 28.19 -1.85
C ALA A 124 31.60 27.87 -1.75
N PRO A 125 32.31 28.35 -0.70
CA PRO A 125 33.66 27.88 -0.38
C PRO A 125 33.59 26.40 0.03
N LYS A 126 34.57 25.60 -0.42
CA LYS A 126 34.67 24.16 -0.12
C LYS A 126 34.60 23.91 1.40
N SER A 127 33.51 23.31 1.86
CA SER A 127 33.41 22.67 3.17
C SER A 127 33.88 21.21 3.08
N GLU A 128 34.59 20.74 4.10
CA GLU A 128 35.28 19.43 4.10
C GLU A 128 34.37 18.22 4.39
N ASN A 129 33.05 18.37 4.43
CA ASN A 129 32.08 17.30 4.70
C ASN A 129 31.07 17.10 3.55
N GLN A 130 31.55 16.94 2.31
CA GLN A 130 30.70 16.50 1.20
C GLN A 130 30.61 14.97 1.16
N ILE A 131 29.40 14.45 1.34
CA ILE A 131 29.04 13.11 0.87
C ILE A 131 28.86 13.21 -0.65
N SER A 132 29.70 12.54 -1.44
CA SER A 132 29.53 12.47 -2.90
C SER A 132 28.98 11.10 -3.29
N PHE A 133 27.92 11.14 -4.11
CA PHE A 133 27.32 9.95 -4.72
C PHE A 133 27.49 10.07 -6.23
N THR A 134 28.01 9.02 -6.86
CA THR A 134 27.92 8.85 -8.32
C THR A 134 26.64 8.04 -8.55
N LEU A 135 25.61 8.70 -9.06
CA LEU A 135 24.39 8.03 -9.54
C LEU A 135 24.68 7.56 -10.96
N GLU A 136 24.53 6.26 -11.22
CA GLU A 136 24.44 5.77 -12.60
C GLU A 136 23.03 6.14 -13.10
N ASP A 137 22.98 6.99 -14.15
CA ASP A 137 21.75 7.30 -14.89
C ASP A 137 21.19 6.02 -15.51
N ASP A 138 20.15 5.44 -14.92
CA ASP A 138 19.40 4.33 -15.51
C ASP A 138 18.40 4.86 -16.56
N LYS A 139 18.89 5.04 -17.79
CA LYS A 139 18.08 5.26 -19.00
C LYS A 139 17.63 3.94 -19.67
N ASP A 140 17.18 2.96 -18.90
CA ASP A 140 16.69 1.69 -19.47
C ASP A 140 15.17 1.57 -19.30
N ASN A 141 14.43 1.79 -20.40
CA ASN A 141 13.00 1.46 -20.50
C ASN A 141 12.81 -0.04 -20.19
N THR A 142 12.00 -0.35 -19.18
CA THR A 142 11.73 -1.75 -18.81
C THR A 142 10.45 -2.21 -19.50
N SER A 143 10.57 -3.24 -20.36
CA SER A 143 9.47 -3.76 -21.18
C SER A 143 9.05 -5.19 -20.83
N GLN A 144 9.54 -5.73 -19.71
CA GLN A 144 9.27 -7.11 -19.28
C GLN A 144 8.96 -7.14 -17.79
N LEU A 145 8.08 -8.06 -17.39
CA LEU A 145 7.73 -8.26 -15.99
C LEU A 145 8.96 -8.66 -15.16
N PRO A 146 9.13 -8.10 -13.95
CA PRO A 146 10.27 -8.42 -13.10
C PRO A 146 10.08 -9.72 -12.29
N PHE A 147 8.92 -10.38 -12.40
CA PHE A 147 8.54 -11.60 -11.71
C PHE A 147 7.82 -12.56 -12.67
N ILE A 148 7.68 -13.82 -12.27
CA ILE A 148 6.97 -14.84 -13.04
C ILE A 148 5.51 -14.86 -12.59
N VAL A 149 4.60 -14.93 -13.55
CA VAL A 149 3.16 -15.06 -13.29
C VAL A 149 2.79 -16.55 -13.33
N GLU A 150 2.86 -17.22 -12.18
CA GLU A 150 2.52 -18.64 -12.04
C GLU A 150 1.90 -18.96 -10.68
N ASP A 151 1.20 -20.09 -10.63
CA ASP A 151 0.70 -20.68 -9.40
C ASP A 151 1.87 -21.19 -8.54
N GLY A 152 1.73 -21.05 -7.23
CA GLY A 152 2.77 -21.37 -6.27
C GLY A 152 2.84 -22.85 -5.90
N ASN A 153 3.85 -23.19 -5.09
CA ASN A 153 4.04 -24.56 -4.57
C ASN A 153 3.62 -24.71 -3.11
N GLU A 154 3.44 -23.59 -2.40
CA GLU A 154 3.09 -23.54 -0.99
C GLU A 154 2.00 -22.49 -0.78
N LYS A 155 1.05 -22.81 0.12
CA LYS A 155 -0.03 -21.88 0.47
C LYS A 155 0.55 -20.62 1.09
N ILE A 156 -0.11 -19.49 0.83
CA ILE A 156 0.24 -18.24 1.47
C ILE A 156 0.08 -18.35 3.00
N GLU A 157 1.10 -17.89 3.73
CA GLU A 157 1.00 -17.73 5.18
C GLU A 157 0.23 -16.45 5.48
N VAL A 158 -0.90 -16.58 6.17
CA VAL A 158 -1.72 -15.42 6.56
C VAL A 158 -1.05 -14.68 7.71
N GLU A 159 -0.81 -13.39 7.51
CA GLU A 159 -0.20 -12.54 8.53
C GLU A 159 -1.19 -12.28 9.66
N THR A 160 -0.72 -12.45 10.89
CA THR A 160 -1.53 -12.34 12.11
C THR A 160 -1.04 -11.19 12.97
N TYR A 161 0.09 -11.38 13.66
CA TYR A 161 0.76 -10.37 14.46
C TYR A 161 2.26 -10.63 14.48
N LEU A 162 3.06 -9.60 14.76
CA LEU A 162 4.49 -9.70 14.98
C LEU A 162 4.85 -8.96 16.26
N GLU A 163 5.44 -9.67 17.21
CA GLU A 163 5.89 -9.09 18.48
C GLU A 163 7.42 -9.05 18.53
N SER A 164 7.96 -7.87 18.80
CA SER A 164 9.40 -7.69 19.00
C SER A 164 9.67 -7.19 20.41
N ASP A 165 10.12 -8.10 21.28
CA ASP A 165 10.60 -7.75 22.61
C ASP A 165 11.85 -6.86 22.57
N TRP A 166 12.60 -6.91 21.46
CA TRP A 166 13.83 -6.15 21.30
C TRP A 166 13.58 -4.70 20.84
N LEU A 167 12.64 -4.49 19.91
CA LEU A 167 12.26 -3.16 19.42
C LEU A 167 11.11 -2.53 20.22
N ASN A 168 10.65 -3.20 21.28
CA ASN A 168 9.52 -2.80 22.12
C ASN A 168 8.29 -2.42 21.28
N TYR A 169 7.96 -3.21 20.26
CA TYR A 169 6.72 -3.00 19.52
C TYR A 169 5.94 -4.30 19.31
N ILE A 170 4.67 -4.13 18.97
CA ILE A 170 3.79 -5.18 18.48
C ILE A 170 3.05 -4.67 17.25
N TYR A 171 3.19 -5.40 16.15
CA TYR A 171 2.40 -5.24 14.94
C TYR A 171 1.20 -6.18 14.98
N ILE A 172 0.03 -5.65 14.68
CA ILE A 172 -1.20 -6.40 14.47
C ILE A 172 -1.58 -6.24 13.00
N TYR A 173 -1.61 -7.35 12.27
CA TYR A 173 -2.05 -7.42 10.87
C TYR A 173 -3.49 -7.95 10.76
N ASP A 174 -3.94 -8.70 11.76
CA ASP A 174 -5.28 -9.28 11.86
C ASP A 174 -5.91 -8.89 13.19
N MET A 175 -7.11 -8.31 13.13
CA MET A 175 -7.75 -7.69 14.28
C MET A 175 -8.17 -8.69 15.37
N ASN A 176 -8.23 -9.99 15.07
CA ASN A 176 -8.44 -11.02 16.09
C ASN A 176 -7.34 -11.02 17.17
N TYR A 177 -6.20 -10.38 16.90
CA TYR A 177 -5.08 -10.30 17.82
C TYR A 177 -5.05 -9.00 18.64
N LEU A 178 -6.06 -8.13 18.53
CA LEU A 178 -6.15 -6.90 19.32
C LEU A 178 -6.18 -7.14 20.84
N ASN A 179 -6.66 -8.30 21.30
CA ASN A 179 -6.64 -8.66 22.73
C ASN A 179 -5.22 -8.80 23.30
N LYS A 180 -4.19 -8.82 22.46
CA LYS A 180 -2.78 -8.74 22.92
C LYS A 180 -2.39 -7.33 23.37
N VAL A 181 -3.13 -6.32 22.92
CA VAL A 181 -2.74 -4.91 23.02
C VAL A 181 -3.78 -4.03 23.70
N LEU A 182 -5.05 -4.41 23.64
CA LEU A 182 -6.18 -3.74 24.30
C LEU A 182 -6.74 -4.63 25.41
N ASP A 183 -7.14 -4.01 26.52
CA ASP A 183 -7.68 -4.68 27.71
C ASP A 183 -9.21 -4.77 27.73
N TYR A 184 -9.84 -4.55 26.57
CA TYR A 184 -11.28 -4.61 26.36
C TYR A 184 -11.63 -5.27 25.03
N ASP A 185 -12.74 -6.02 25.02
CA ASP A 185 -13.11 -6.89 23.90
C ASP A 185 -13.99 -6.20 22.84
N ASN A 186 -14.69 -5.12 23.19
CA ASN A 186 -15.62 -4.44 22.28
C ASN A 186 -15.80 -2.95 22.60
N VAL A 187 -16.34 -2.23 21.61
CA VAL A 187 -16.75 -0.83 21.72
C VAL A 187 -18.16 -0.70 21.15
N SER A 188 -19.02 0.05 21.84
CA SER A 188 -20.35 0.39 21.34
C SER A 188 -20.34 1.62 20.46
N ILE A 189 -21.28 1.69 19.53
CA ILE A 189 -21.52 2.87 18.67
C ILE A 189 -21.76 4.12 19.51
N GLU A 190 -22.47 4.03 20.64
CA GLU A 190 -22.68 5.14 21.56
C GLU A 190 -21.35 5.69 22.14
N GLN A 191 -20.39 4.80 22.44
CA GLN A 191 -19.06 5.23 22.89
C GLN A 191 -18.30 5.98 21.79
N ILE A 192 -18.47 5.55 20.54
CA ILE A 192 -17.84 6.20 19.38
C ILE A 192 -18.43 7.59 19.15
N HIS A 193 -19.76 7.74 19.12
CA HIS A 193 -20.41 9.06 19.00
C HIS A 193 -19.95 10.03 20.10
N LYS A 194 -19.93 9.57 21.37
CA LYS A 194 -19.43 10.38 22.49
C LYS A 194 -17.96 10.78 22.34
N THR A 195 -17.15 9.93 21.71
CA THR A 195 -15.73 10.21 21.47
C THR A 195 -15.56 11.27 20.39
N ILE A 196 -16.36 11.21 19.33
CA ILE A 196 -16.43 12.26 18.28
C ILE A 196 -16.82 13.59 18.93
N ASP A 197 -17.94 13.63 19.68
CA ASP A 197 -18.43 14.85 20.34
C ASP A 197 -17.43 15.43 21.35
N GLY A 198 -16.61 14.58 21.96
CA GLY A 198 -15.61 14.95 22.95
C GLY A 198 -14.29 15.43 22.35
N ASN A 199 -14.00 15.11 21.09
CA ASN A 199 -12.72 15.41 20.46
C ASN A 199 -12.71 16.79 19.79
N LYS A 200 -12.17 17.77 20.54
CA LYS A 200 -12.07 19.18 20.11
C LYS A 200 -11.11 19.45 18.95
N LYS A 201 -10.35 18.45 18.51
CA LYS A 201 -9.45 18.58 17.35
C LYS A 201 -10.14 18.28 16.03
N ILE A 202 -11.37 17.80 16.08
CA ILE A 202 -12.23 17.61 14.92
C ILE A 202 -13.09 18.87 14.83
N SER A 203 -12.98 19.60 13.71
CA SER A 203 -13.77 20.82 13.54
C SER A 203 -15.27 20.50 13.43
N ASP A 204 -16.13 21.43 13.86
CA ASP A 204 -17.60 21.28 13.83
C ASP A 204 -18.15 20.89 12.45
N ARG A 205 -17.40 21.22 11.39
CA ARG A 205 -17.71 20.88 10.01
C ARG A 205 -17.66 19.38 9.73
N PHE A 206 -16.71 18.65 10.31
CA PHE A 206 -16.51 17.21 10.06
C PHE A 206 -17.27 16.33 11.05
N VAL A 207 -17.66 16.84 12.22
CA VAL A 207 -18.43 16.08 13.23
C VAL A 207 -19.67 15.39 12.62
N PRO A 208 -20.53 16.04 11.83
CA PRO A 208 -21.67 15.38 11.18
C PRO A 208 -21.25 14.26 10.22
N ILE A 209 -20.17 14.45 9.46
CA ILE A 209 -19.66 13.46 8.50
C ILE A 209 -19.17 12.21 9.23
N LEU A 210 -18.44 12.38 10.35
CA LEU A 210 -17.98 11.25 11.15
C LEU A 210 -19.13 10.47 11.78
N HIS A 211 -20.20 11.15 12.21
CA HIS A 211 -21.40 10.46 12.67
C HIS A 211 -22.10 9.70 11.55
N GLU A 212 -22.19 10.27 10.35
CA GLU A 212 -22.74 9.58 9.17
C GLU A 212 -21.92 8.32 8.83
N TYR A 213 -20.59 8.44 8.81
CA TYR A 213 -19.67 7.33 8.60
C TYR A 213 -19.92 6.19 9.61
N VAL A 214 -19.96 6.51 10.91
CA VAL A 214 -20.14 5.50 11.97
C VAL A 214 -21.52 4.85 11.92
N ASN A 215 -22.57 5.62 11.62
CA ASN A 215 -23.92 5.08 11.46
C ASN A 215 -23.99 4.11 10.27
N ALA A 216 -23.43 4.50 9.12
CA ALA A 216 -23.39 3.67 7.92
C ALA A 216 -22.56 2.40 8.15
N LEU A 217 -21.42 2.51 8.83
CA LEU A 217 -20.57 1.38 9.21
C LEU A 217 -21.36 0.36 10.04
N ASN A 218 -22.07 0.82 11.08
CA ASN A 218 -22.87 -0.04 11.94
C ASN A 218 -24.05 -0.69 11.22
N GLU A 219 -24.69 0.01 10.30
CA GLU A 219 -25.83 -0.51 9.55
C GLU A 219 -25.41 -1.57 8.53
N LYS A 220 -24.33 -1.32 7.79
CA LYS A 220 -23.96 -2.11 6.61
C LYS A 220 -22.91 -3.17 6.89
N HIS A 221 -22.00 -2.90 7.82
CA HIS A 221 -20.92 -3.80 8.24
C HIS A 221 -20.89 -3.96 9.77
N PRO A 222 -21.97 -4.49 10.38
CA PRO A 222 -22.10 -4.60 11.84
C PRO A 222 -21.05 -5.51 12.52
N ASP A 223 -20.34 -6.31 11.72
CA ASP A 223 -19.26 -7.22 12.10
C ASP A 223 -17.86 -6.59 11.96
N ALA A 224 -17.75 -5.34 11.51
CA ALA A 224 -16.49 -4.62 11.45
C ALA A 224 -15.92 -4.36 12.87
N GLU A 225 -14.61 -4.56 13.04
CA GLU A 225 -13.91 -4.27 14.28
C GLU A 225 -13.79 -2.76 14.52
N LEU A 226 -14.34 -2.29 15.63
CA LEU A 226 -14.47 -0.86 15.94
C LEU A 226 -13.39 -0.34 16.88
N ARG A 227 -12.62 -1.21 17.53
CA ARG A 227 -11.68 -0.80 18.58
C ARG A 227 -10.56 0.10 18.08
N VAL A 228 -10.07 -0.13 16.87
CA VAL A 228 -9.02 0.71 16.25
C VAL A 228 -9.55 2.11 15.95
N LEU A 229 -10.72 2.21 15.32
CA LEU A 229 -11.43 3.48 15.11
C LEU A 229 -11.62 4.23 16.43
N TYR A 230 -12.09 3.52 17.46
CA TYR A 230 -12.32 4.10 18.78
C TYR A 230 -11.04 4.64 19.42
N GLU A 231 -9.91 3.92 19.35
CA GLU A 231 -8.62 4.40 19.86
C GLU A 231 -8.17 5.65 19.11
N ASN A 232 -8.25 5.64 17.78
CA ASN A 232 -7.82 6.77 16.96
C ASN A 232 -8.70 8.00 17.20
N LEU A 233 -10.02 7.86 17.28
CA LEU A 233 -10.94 8.98 17.47
C LEU A 233 -10.72 9.77 18.76
N LYS A 234 -10.04 9.21 19.76
CA LYS A 234 -9.71 9.92 21.01
C LYS A 234 -8.76 11.10 20.78
N THR A 235 -7.90 11.01 19.77
CA THR A 235 -6.85 12.01 19.50
C THR A 235 -6.77 12.46 18.05
N LEU A 236 -7.62 11.89 17.17
CA LEU A 236 -7.70 12.21 15.76
C LEU A 236 -7.82 13.72 15.55
N GLU A 237 -7.08 14.23 14.60
CA GLU A 237 -7.10 15.63 14.21
C GLU A 237 -7.33 15.73 12.71
N ILE A 238 -8.29 16.56 12.29
CA ILE A 238 -8.56 16.81 10.88
C ILE A 238 -8.06 18.22 10.57
N ILE A 239 -7.05 18.31 9.73
CA ILE A 239 -6.37 19.54 9.37
C ILE A 239 -6.85 19.96 7.99
N GLU A 240 -7.56 21.09 7.95
CA GLU A 240 -7.82 21.83 6.72
C GLU A 240 -6.55 22.63 6.40
N CYS A 241 -5.97 22.38 5.22
CA CYS A 241 -4.69 22.94 4.81
C CYS A 241 -4.74 23.41 3.36
N ASP A 242 -3.77 24.24 2.96
CA ASP A 242 -3.66 24.63 1.55
C ASP A 242 -3.13 23.47 0.69
N LYS A 243 -3.17 23.64 -0.64
CA LYS A 243 -2.70 22.61 -1.59
C LYS A 243 -1.22 22.25 -1.39
N GLN A 244 -0.38 23.20 -1.01
CA GLN A 244 1.05 22.96 -0.82
C GLN A 244 1.31 22.15 0.44
N GLU A 245 0.62 22.47 1.54
CA GLU A 245 0.66 21.70 2.78
C GLU A 245 0.14 20.27 2.60
N LEU A 246 -0.96 20.11 1.86
CA LEU A 246 -1.50 18.79 1.53
C LEU A 246 -0.51 17.97 0.70
N MET A 247 0.12 18.58 -0.30
CA MET A 247 1.16 17.94 -1.10
C MET A 247 2.37 17.53 -0.25
N LEU A 248 2.79 18.36 0.71
CA LEU A 248 3.91 18.03 1.59
C LEU A 248 3.57 16.91 2.58
N ALA A 249 2.33 16.86 3.09
CA ALA A 249 1.86 15.80 3.97
C ALA A 249 1.72 14.47 3.23
N SER A 250 1.08 14.48 2.06
CA SER A 250 0.83 13.28 1.23
C SER A 250 2.03 12.83 0.39
N LEU A 251 3.00 13.72 0.17
CA LEU A 251 4.07 13.59 -0.82
C LEU A 251 3.55 13.39 -2.25
N SER A 252 2.35 13.88 -2.55
CA SER A 252 1.71 13.78 -3.87
C SER A 252 1.07 15.11 -4.28
N VAL A 253 1.34 15.53 -5.52
CA VAL A 253 0.77 16.76 -6.12
C VAL A 253 -0.72 16.62 -6.45
N ASP A 254 -1.19 15.38 -6.58
CA ASP A 254 -2.55 15.00 -6.98
C ASP A 254 -3.38 14.48 -5.79
N SER A 255 -2.87 14.63 -4.56
CA SER A 255 -3.58 14.21 -3.36
C SER A 255 -4.79 15.10 -3.09
N TYR A 256 -5.95 14.46 -2.88
CA TYR A 256 -7.18 15.14 -2.43
C TYR A 256 -7.39 15.05 -0.92
N GLY A 257 -6.70 14.14 -0.24
CA GLY A 257 -6.72 13.92 1.20
C GLY A 257 -5.66 12.88 1.58
N CYS A 258 -5.22 12.87 2.83
CA CYS A 258 -4.27 11.87 3.31
C CYS A 258 -4.32 11.69 4.82
N TYR A 259 -4.43 10.45 5.28
CA TYR A 259 -4.27 10.06 6.67
C TYR A 259 -2.82 9.69 7.02
N ILE A 260 -2.22 10.49 7.90
CA ILE A 260 -0.89 10.24 8.48
C ILE A 260 -1.04 9.52 9.81
N ARG A 261 -1.07 8.19 9.77
CA ARG A 261 -1.27 7.30 10.94
C ARG A 261 -0.32 7.56 12.12
N THR A 262 0.93 7.91 11.87
CA THR A 262 1.93 8.15 12.94
C THR A 262 1.65 9.42 13.73
N GLU A 263 0.91 10.36 13.14
CA GLU A 263 0.48 11.59 13.80
C GLU A 263 -0.99 11.54 14.21
N ASN A 264 -1.71 10.52 13.75
CA ASN A 264 -3.15 10.38 13.83
C ASN A 264 -3.89 11.63 13.31
N LYS A 265 -3.54 12.03 12.08
CA LYS A 265 -4.07 13.24 11.43
C LYS A 265 -4.59 12.94 10.02
N ILE A 266 -5.74 13.50 9.67
CA ILE A 266 -6.20 13.57 8.29
C ILE A 266 -5.92 14.99 7.79
N TYR A 267 -5.19 15.10 6.68
CA TYR A 267 -4.98 16.34 5.96
C TYR A 267 -5.94 16.41 4.79
N VAL A 268 -6.68 17.51 4.68
CA VAL A 268 -7.64 17.74 3.60
C VAL A 268 -7.60 19.20 3.16
N SER A 269 -8.00 19.51 1.92
CA SER A 269 -7.96 20.88 1.42
C SER A 269 -9.01 21.77 2.11
N GLU A 270 -8.64 22.99 2.46
CA GLU A 270 -9.57 24.02 2.96
C GLU A 270 -10.56 24.51 1.89
N ASP A 271 -10.17 24.42 0.61
CA ASP A 271 -10.95 24.90 -0.53
C ASP A 271 -12.11 23.97 -0.94
N TYR A 272 -12.14 22.75 -0.39
CA TYR A 272 -13.06 21.70 -0.81
C TYR A 272 -14.38 21.73 -0.05
N GLU A 273 -15.47 21.42 -0.74
CA GLU A 273 -16.79 21.26 -0.14
C GLU A 273 -17.11 19.76 -0.01
N TYR A 274 -16.80 19.14 1.15
CA TYR A 274 -17.09 17.73 1.51
C TYR A 274 -18.60 17.42 1.59
N LYS A 275 -19.31 17.58 0.48
CA LYS A 275 -20.76 17.40 0.38
C LYS A 275 -21.06 16.07 -0.30
N LYS A 276 -22.07 15.37 0.21
CA LYS A 276 -22.55 14.12 -0.37
C LYS A 276 -22.74 14.21 -1.89
N GLY A 277 -22.23 13.20 -2.62
CA GLY A 277 -22.22 13.16 -4.08
C GLY A 277 -21.06 13.90 -4.75
N THR A 278 -20.08 14.42 -3.99
CA THR A 278 -18.84 14.96 -4.55
C THR A 278 -17.65 14.03 -4.32
N TRP A 279 -16.60 14.18 -5.12
CA TRP A 279 -15.36 13.44 -4.98
C TRP A 279 -14.71 13.64 -3.60
N GLU A 280 -14.75 14.87 -3.08
CA GLU A 280 -14.17 15.20 -1.79
C GLU A 280 -14.88 14.48 -0.63
N TYR A 281 -16.19 14.23 -0.77
CA TYR A 281 -16.94 13.42 0.18
C TYR A 281 -16.51 11.94 0.18
N GLN A 282 -16.18 11.40 -0.99
CA GLN A 282 -15.53 10.08 -1.08
C GLN A 282 -14.17 10.07 -0.40
N VAL A 283 -13.36 11.09 -0.64
CA VAL A 283 -12.02 11.21 -0.06
C VAL A 283 -12.07 11.18 1.46
N ILE A 284 -12.96 11.93 2.11
CA ILE A 284 -13.03 11.89 3.58
C ILE A 284 -13.49 10.53 4.12
N PHE A 285 -14.40 9.83 3.43
CA PHE A 285 -14.79 8.45 3.79
C PHE A 285 -13.65 7.46 3.58
N HIS A 286 -12.83 7.64 2.54
CA HIS A 286 -11.61 6.88 2.28
C HIS A 286 -10.62 7.05 3.43
N GLU A 287 -10.30 8.29 3.81
CA GLU A 287 -9.36 8.54 4.91
C GLU A 287 -9.90 8.05 6.27
N LEU A 288 -11.20 8.18 6.53
CA LEU A 288 -11.82 7.60 7.74
C LEU A 288 -11.74 6.07 7.76
N SER A 289 -11.74 5.41 6.59
CA SER A 289 -11.55 3.96 6.49
C SER A 289 -10.10 3.55 6.78
N HIS A 290 -9.13 4.40 6.43
CA HIS A 290 -7.75 4.25 6.93
C HIS A 290 -7.67 4.40 8.45
N VAL A 291 -8.39 5.36 9.04
CA VAL A 291 -8.48 5.53 10.51
C VAL A 291 -9.15 4.32 11.17
N LEU A 292 -10.12 3.70 10.54
CA LEU A 292 -10.77 2.49 11.05
C LEU A 292 -9.81 1.29 11.08
N ARG A 293 -8.92 1.18 10.09
CA ARG A 293 -8.12 -0.03 9.85
C ARG A 293 -6.67 0.06 10.31
N THR A 294 -6.12 1.26 10.49
CA THR A 294 -4.71 1.45 10.83
C THR A 294 -4.55 2.24 12.11
N GLY A 295 -3.47 1.97 12.85
CA GLY A 295 -3.34 2.44 14.21
C GLY A 295 -1.91 2.58 14.67
N PHE A 296 -1.61 3.67 15.38
CA PHE A 296 -0.30 3.91 15.96
C PHE A 296 -0.43 4.55 17.34
N TRP A 297 -0.15 3.77 18.39
CA TRP A 297 -0.25 4.26 19.76
C TRP A 297 0.83 3.66 20.65
N ASP A 298 1.26 4.43 21.65
CA ASP A 298 2.23 3.98 22.64
C ASP A 298 1.51 3.48 23.90
N THR A 299 1.92 2.32 24.40
CA THR A 299 1.66 1.93 25.79
C THR A 299 2.87 2.21 26.65
N LYS A 300 2.74 2.05 27.98
CA LYS A 300 3.84 2.24 28.93
C LYS A 300 5.10 1.43 28.59
N ASN A 301 4.98 0.31 27.87
CA ASN A 301 6.09 -0.63 27.64
C ASN A 301 6.33 -0.98 26.17
N LYS A 302 5.35 -0.79 25.28
CA LYS A 302 5.45 -1.15 23.86
C LYS A 302 4.73 -0.15 22.97
N GLN A 303 5.29 0.11 21.81
CA GLN A 303 4.58 0.77 20.72
C GLN A 303 3.69 -0.24 19.99
N ILE A 304 2.45 0.10 19.77
CA ILE A 304 1.50 -0.73 19.05
C ILE A 304 1.30 -0.14 17.68
N ARG A 305 1.38 -1.01 16.68
CA ARG A 305 1.17 -0.68 15.27
C ARG A 305 0.11 -1.63 14.74
N VAL A 306 -1.05 -1.10 14.38
CA VAL A 306 -2.07 -1.87 13.67
C VAL A 306 -1.97 -1.49 12.20
N GLN A 307 -1.70 -2.47 11.36
CA GLN A 307 -1.48 -2.26 9.94
C GLN A 307 -1.85 -3.52 9.17
N CYS A 308 -3.05 -3.55 8.60
CA CYS A 308 -3.58 -4.76 7.99
C CYS A 308 -3.14 -4.94 6.51
N GLU A 309 -2.34 -4.04 5.92
CA GLU A 309 -1.78 -4.25 4.57
C GLU A 309 -0.70 -5.35 4.52
N GLY A 310 -0.08 -5.70 5.66
CA GLY A 310 0.95 -6.73 5.69
C GLY A 310 2.35 -6.25 5.27
N LEU A 311 3.35 -7.11 5.42
CA LEU A 311 4.74 -6.87 4.98
C LEU A 311 5.15 -7.74 3.79
N THR A 312 4.44 -8.84 3.59
CA THR A 312 4.87 -9.93 2.68
C THR A 312 4.30 -9.82 1.26
N MET A 313 3.45 -8.83 0.99
CA MET A 313 2.82 -8.60 -0.31
C MET A 313 3.08 -7.18 -0.84
N SER A 314 3.24 -7.04 -2.16
CA SER A 314 3.13 -5.75 -2.82
C SER A 314 1.65 -5.43 -3.00
N GLY A 315 1.09 -4.67 -2.07
CA GLY A 315 -0.36 -4.47 -2.02
C GLY A 315 -0.78 -3.07 -1.66
N ILE A 316 0.02 -2.04 -1.98
CA ILE A 316 -0.40 -0.65 -1.70
C ILE A 316 -1.59 -0.32 -2.58
N THR A 317 -1.45 -0.49 -3.90
CA THR A 317 -2.55 -0.19 -4.84
C THR A 317 -3.77 -1.04 -4.54
N THR A 318 -3.59 -2.33 -4.23
CA THR A 318 -4.70 -3.20 -3.81
C THR A 318 -5.33 -2.75 -2.50
N ALA A 319 -4.55 -2.40 -1.49
CA ALA A 319 -5.07 -1.95 -0.20
C ALA A 319 -5.85 -0.64 -0.32
N GLU A 320 -5.35 0.30 -1.13
CA GLU A 320 -6.03 1.56 -1.42
C GLU A 320 -7.32 1.33 -2.21
N ALA A 321 -7.30 0.49 -3.26
CA ALA A 321 -8.51 0.15 -4.02
C ALA A 321 -9.57 -0.52 -3.13
N LEU A 322 -9.18 -1.47 -2.27
CA LEU A 322 -10.08 -2.08 -1.30
C LEU A 322 -10.60 -1.07 -0.27
N ASN A 323 -9.76 -0.12 0.16
CA ASN A 323 -10.18 0.96 1.04
C ASN A 323 -11.26 1.84 0.36
N SER A 324 -11.06 2.18 -0.92
CA SER A 324 -12.02 2.97 -1.68
C SER A 324 -13.34 2.23 -1.90
N ILE A 325 -13.28 0.93 -2.26
CA ILE A 325 -14.48 0.06 -2.35
C ILE A 325 -15.22 0.02 -1.01
N PHE A 326 -14.49 -0.17 0.10
CA PHE A 326 -15.08 -0.18 1.44
C PHE A 326 -15.74 1.17 1.75
N ALA A 327 -15.05 2.28 1.52
CA ALA A 327 -15.53 3.63 1.78
C ALA A 327 -16.84 3.93 1.03
N VAL A 328 -16.90 3.67 -0.27
CA VAL A 328 -18.11 3.94 -1.06
C VAL A 328 -19.25 2.98 -0.73
N SER A 329 -18.96 1.76 -0.27
CA SER A 329 -20.00 0.83 0.18
C SER A 329 -20.84 1.40 1.33
N LEU A 330 -20.31 2.37 2.08
CA LEU A 330 -21.00 3.04 3.17
C LEU A 330 -22.05 4.05 2.67
N PHE A 331 -22.03 4.47 1.40
CA PHE A 331 -23.00 5.43 0.84
C PHE A 331 -24.38 4.84 0.62
N ASP A 332 -25.43 5.58 0.94
CA ASP A 332 -26.83 5.18 0.69
C ASP A 332 -27.26 5.26 -0.79
N TYR A 333 -26.30 5.50 -1.69
CA TYR A 333 -26.46 5.48 -3.13
C TYR A 333 -25.34 4.63 -3.76
N GLU A 334 -25.58 4.16 -4.99
CA GLU A 334 -24.55 3.46 -5.76
C GLU A 334 -23.52 4.48 -6.26
N GLU A 335 -22.26 4.27 -5.89
CA GLU A 335 -21.12 5.05 -6.37
C GLU A 335 -20.19 4.13 -7.13
N ARG A 336 -19.96 4.44 -8.41
CA ARG A 336 -19.13 3.64 -9.32
C ARG A 336 -17.84 4.35 -9.71
N ASP A 337 -17.81 5.68 -9.60
CA ASP A 337 -16.61 6.47 -9.79
C ASP A 337 -15.81 6.42 -8.48
N ILE A 338 -14.73 5.65 -8.45
CA ILE A 338 -14.01 5.24 -7.25
C ILE A 338 -12.52 5.50 -7.50
N ALA A 339 -11.82 6.03 -6.49
CA ALA A 339 -10.37 6.13 -6.51
C ALA A 339 -9.71 4.78 -6.86
N TYR A 340 -8.58 4.83 -7.57
CA TYR A 340 -7.93 3.64 -8.14
C TYR A 340 -8.86 2.87 -9.09
N GLN A 341 -9.60 3.58 -9.94
CA GLN A 341 -10.76 3.07 -10.71
C GLN A 341 -10.57 1.68 -11.31
N LEU A 342 -9.55 1.44 -12.12
CA LEU A 342 -9.32 0.13 -12.75
C LEU A 342 -9.12 -0.98 -11.70
N GLN A 343 -8.32 -0.71 -10.67
CA GLN A 343 -8.02 -1.67 -9.62
C GLN A 343 -9.24 -1.91 -8.72
N SER A 344 -10.03 -0.86 -8.46
CA SER A 344 -11.31 -0.92 -7.76
C SER A 344 -12.34 -1.72 -8.56
N ASN A 345 -12.41 -1.57 -9.89
CA ASN A 345 -13.26 -2.39 -10.77
C ASN A 345 -12.88 -3.87 -10.66
N TYR A 346 -11.59 -4.20 -10.78
CA TYR A 346 -11.10 -5.57 -10.64
C TYR A 346 -11.46 -6.20 -9.30
N HIS A 347 -11.13 -5.53 -8.20
CA HIS A 347 -11.36 -6.09 -6.87
C HIS A 347 -12.85 -6.13 -6.51
N SER A 348 -13.67 -5.19 -7.00
CA SER A 348 -15.14 -5.26 -6.83
C SER A 348 -15.72 -6.51 -7.48
N LEU A 349 -15.30 -6.83 -8.71
CA LEU A 349 -15.72 -8.04 -9.43
C LEU A 349 -15.24 -9.32 -8.72
N MET A 350 -13.99 -9.33 -8.25
CA MET A 350 -13.46 -10.46 -7.48
C MET A 350 -14.26 -10.71 -6.20
N ILE A 351 -14.51 -9.67 -5.39
CA ILE A 351 -15.26 -9.77 -4.13
C ILE A 351 -16.70 -10.20 -4.39
N GLU A 352 -17.36 -9.62 -5.40
CA GLU A 352 -18.71 -10.04 -5.77
C GLU A 352 -18.76 -11.54 -6.08
N CYS A 353 -17.71 -12.09 -6.70
CA CYS A 353 -17.67 -13.51 -7.06
C CYS A 353 -17.49 -14.45 -5.86
N MET A 354 -17.01 -13.94 -4.72
CA MET A 354 -16.67 -14.75 -3.56
C MET A 354 -17.83 -14.92 -2.58
N ASP A 355 -18.04 -16.16 -2.12
CA ASP A 355 -18.99 -16.47 -1.04
C ASP A 355 -18.29 -16.64 0.33
N ASN A 356 -16.96 -16.73 0.32
CA ASN A 356 -16.11 -17.00 1.50
C ASN A 356 -15.36 -15.75 2.02
N TYR A 357 -15.71 -14.57 1.52
CA TYR A 357 -15.14 -13.29 1.93
C TYR A 357 -16.22 -12.21 1.88
N LYS A 358 -16.35 -11.43 2.96
CA LYS A 358 -17.24 -10.27 3.03
C LYS A 358 -16.43 -9.00 3.03
N LEU A 359 -17.03 -7.89 2.62
CA LEU A 359 -16.32 -6.61 2.61
C LEU A 359 -15.91 -6.15 4.03
N SER A 360 -16.62 -6.56 5.09
CA SER A 360 -16.19 -6.38 6.49
C SER A 360 -14.89 -7.13 6.84
N ASP A 361 -14.57 -8.23 6.16
CA ASP A 361 -13.31 -8.95 6.35
C ASP A 361 -12.10 -8.09 5.97
N TYR A 362 -12.27 -7.12 5.07
CA TYR A 362 -11.22 -6.14 4.74
C TYR A 362 -10.78 -5.37 5.97
N VAL A 363 -11.73 -4.93 6.81
CA VAL A 363 -11.43 -4.21 8.06
C VAL A 363 -10.79 -5.14 9.08
N ASN A 364 -11.30 -6.37 9.18
CA ASN A 364 -10.98 -7.29 10.25
C ASN A 364 -9.66 -8.05 10.04
N HIS A 365 -9.23 -8.22 8.80
CA HIS A 365 -8.15 -9.14 8.45
C HIS A 365 -7.07 -8.50 7.58
N SER A 366 -5.94 -9.21 7.51
CA SER A 366 -4.78 -8.82 6.72
C SER A 366 -5.04 -8.95 5.21
N LEU A 367 -4.24 -8.27 4.40
CA LEU A 367 -4.33 -8.42 2.94
C LEU A 367 -3.97 -9.85 2.49
N THR A 368 -3.07 -10.52 3.21
CA THR A 368 -2.75 -11.94 3.01
C THR A 368 -3.93 -12.86 3.31
N TYR A 369 -4.84 -12.49 4.23
CA TYR A 369 -6.10 -13.20 4.42
C TYR A 369 -6.99 -13.11 3.18
N TYR A 370 -7.18 -11.90 2.61
CA TYR A 370 -7.94 -11.74 1.36
C TYR A 370 -7.36 -12.58 0.21
N ALA A 371 -6.05 -12.53 0.01
CA ALA A 371 -5.36 -13.37 -0.98
C ALA A 371 -5.59 -14.87 -0.73
N SER A 372 -5.51 -15.31 0.54
CA SER A 372 -5.77 -16.72 0.89
C SER A 372 -7.21 -17.15 0.59
N LYS A 373 -8.18 -16.24 0.73
CA LYS A 373 -9.59 -16.51 0.45
C LYS A 373 -9.89 -16.57 -1.04
N LEU A 374 -9.19 -15.76 -1.83
CA LEU A 374 -9.21 -15.86 -3.29
C LEU A 374 -8.64 -17.19 -3.77
N ASP A 375 -7.49 -17.60 -3.25
CA ASP A 375 -6.90 -18.91 -3.59
C ASP A 375 -7.82 -20.07 -3.15
N GLU A 376 -8.44 -19.98 -1.97
CA GLU A 376 -9.42 -20.97 -1.50
C GLU A 376 -10.63 -21.06 -2.44
N HIS A 377 -11.13 -19.92 -2.93
CA HIS A 377 -12.27 -19.85 -3.84
C HIS A 377 -11.93 -20.44 -5.22
N ASN A 378 -10.77 -20.11 -5.77
CA ASN A 378 -10.34 -20.54 -7.10
C ASN A 378 -9.65 -21.92 -7.12
N ASN A 379 -9.38 -22.48 -5.94
CA ASN A 379 -8.60 -23.70 -5.76
C ASN A 379 -7.18 -23.58 -6.35
N ASP A 380 -6.56 -22.42 -6.12
CA ASP A 380 -5.18 -22.08 -6.49
C ASP A 380 -4.25 -22.19 -5.27
N VAL A 381 -2.93 -22.06 -5.48
CA VAL A 381 -1.90 -22.13 -4.44
C VAL A 381 -1.02 -20.88 -4.46
N ASN A 382 -1.39 -19.82 -3.74
CA ASN A 382 -0.63 -18.55 -3.69
C ASN A 382 -0.56 -17.83 -5.05
N TYR A 383 -1.56 -18.04 -5.92
CA TYR A 383 -1.65 -17.36 -7.21
C TYR A 383 -2.21 -15.94 -7.07
N ALA A 384 -3.15 -15.72 -6.15
CA ALA A 384 -3.73 -14.41 -5.88
C ALA A 384 -2.67 -13.34 -5.56
N LYS A 385 -1.61 -13.72 -4.85
CA LYS A 385 -0.47 -12.82 -4.58
C LYS A 385 0.18 -12.31 -5.87
N THR A 386 0.41 -13.21 -6.81
CA THR A 386 1.03 -12.89 -8.10
C THR A 386 0.11 -12.02 -8.95
N ILE A 387 -1.21 -12.25 -8.88
CA ILE A 387 -2.21 -11.37 -9.51
C ILE A 387 -2.16 -9.97 -8.90
N PHE A 388 -2.03 -9.82 -7.58
CA PHE A 388 -1.93 -8.49 -6.94
C PHE A 388 -0.65 -7.76 -7.35
N GLU A 389 0.48 -8.47 -7.43
CA GLU A 389 1.74 -7.90 -7.94
C GLU A 389 1.61 -7.42 -9.40
N LEU A 390 0.80 -8.11 -10.21
CA LEU A 390 0.53 -7.74 -11.59
C LEU A 390 -0.40 -6.52 -11.69
N ILE A 391 -1.45 -6.46 -10.88
CA ILE A 391 -2.35 -5.28 -10.76
C ILE A 391 -1.56 -4.03 -10.35
N GLU A 392 -0.70 -4.14 -9.34
CA GLU A 392 0.18 -3.06 -8.90
C GLU A 392 1.18 -2.66 -10.01
N THR A 393 1.67 -3.63 -10.78
CA THR A 393 2.57 -3.35 -11.90
C THR A 393 1.85 -2.59 -13.02
N GLN A 394 0.61 -2.98 -13.36
CA GLN A 394 -0.22 -2.28 -14.34
C GLN A 394 -0.52 -0.84 -13.90
N TYR A 395 -0.83 -0.62 -12.62
CA TYR A 395 -1.01 0.73 -12.06
C TYR A 395 0.26 1.58 -12.22
N LYS A 396 1.43 1.01 -11.93
CA LYS A 396 2.72 1.71 -12.04
C LYS A 396 3.10 2.00 -13.49
N ASP A 397 2.75 1.10 -14.41
CA ASP A 397 2.99 1.27 -15.85
C ASP A 397 2.24 2.50 -16.37
N TYR A 398 0.95 2.61 -16.05
CA TYR A 398 0.12 3.77 -16.37
C TYR A 398 0.68 5.09 -15.79
N HIS A 399 1.21 5.08 -14.55
CA HIS A 399 1.75 6.28 -13.90
C HIS A 399 3.24 6.56 -14.18
N SER A 400 3.92 5.78 -15.03
CA SER A 400 5.35 5.91 -15.26
C SER A 400 5.73 6.00 -16.72
N GLU A 401 6.38 7.11 -17.11
CA GLU A 401 6.97 7.26 -18.45
C GLU A 401 8.17 6.31 -18.73
N HIS A 402 8.59 5.48 -17.75
CA HIS A 402 9.75 4.61 -17.84
C HIS A 402 9.42 3.12 -17.97
N LEU A 403 8.14 2.77 -17.78
CA LEU A 403 7.61 1.44 -18.00
C LEU A 403 6.83 1.45 -19.32
N ASN A 404 6.93 0.35 -20.05
CA ASN A 404 6.18 0.13 -21.28
C ASN A 404 6.07 -1.38 -21.49
N ILE A 405 5.30 -2.02 -20.62
CA ILE A 405 5.11 -3.48 -20.64
C ILE A 405 4.06 -3.82 -21.70
N GLU A 406 4.29 -4.88 -22.47
CA GLU A 406 3.33 -5.29 -23.50
C GLU A 406 2.00 -5.72 -22.87
N GLU A 407 0.88 -5.27 -23.45
CA GLU A 407 -0.49 -5.48 -22.92
C GLU A 407 -0.78 -6.95 -22.58
N LYS A 408 -0.27 -7.89 -23.39
CA LYS A 408 -0.43 -9.34 -23.21
C LYS A 408 0.13 -9.87 -21.89
N GLU A 409 1.09 -9.17 -21.29
CA GLU A 409 1.67 -9.56 -19.99
C GLU A 409 0.65 -9.36 -18.86
N TYR A 410 -0.40 -8.56 -19.07
CA TYR A 410 -1.50 -8.33 -18.13
C TYR A 410 -2.70 -9.26 -18.33
N TYR A 411 -2.73 -10.06 -19.41
CA TYR A 411 -3.81 -11.04 -19.66
C TYR A 411 -4.08 -12.01 -18.49
N PRO A 412 -3.10 -12.41 -17.66
CA PRO A 412 -3.40 -13.19 -16.47
C PRO A 412 -4.40 -12.55 -15.51
N ILE A 413 -4.43 -11.21 -15.39
CA ILE A 413 -5.47 -10.49 -14.61
C ILE A 413 -6.85 -10.74 -15.24
N TYR A 414 -6.95 -10.57 -16.55
CA TYR A 414 -8.22 -10.67 -17.29
C TYR A 414 -8.76 -12.10 -17.22
N ASN A 415 -7.89 -13.10 -17.40
CA ASN A 415 -8.23 -14.51 -17.27
C ASN A 415 -8.71 -14.85 -15.86
N TYR A 416 -8.03 -14.34 -14.84
CA TYR A 416 -8.38 -14.59 -13.44
C TYR A 416 -9.79 -14.07 -13.10
N ILE A 417 -10.08 -12.81 -13.43
CA ILE A 417 -11.38 -12.18 -13.16
C ILE A 417 -12.47 -12.79 -14.03
N SER A 418 -12.20 -13.01 -15.32
CA SER A 418 -13.18 -13.59 -16.25
C SER A 418 -13.59 -15.00 -15.82
N LYS A 419 -12.64 -15.84 -15.41
CA LYS A 419 -12.94 -17.19 -14.92
C LYS A 419 -13.83 -17.15 -13.68
N MET A 420 -13.54 -16.29 -12.72
CA MET A 420 -14.38 -16.10 -11.53
C MET A 420 -15.80 -15.67 -11.93
N TYR A 421 -15.92 -14.66 -12.79
CA TYR A 421 -17.19 -14.10 -13.22
C TYR A 421 -18.03 -15.13 -14.02
N PHE A 422 -17.41 -15.82 -14.96
CA PHE A 422 -18.10 -16.83 -15.78
C PHE A 422 -18.56 -18.03 -14.93
N ASN A 423 -17.73 -18.50 -13.98
CA ASN A 423 -18.11 -19.56 -13.07
C ASN A 423 -19.34 -19.20 -12.20
N LYS A 424 -19.49 -17.91 -11.84
CA LYS A 424 -20.61 -17.43 -11.04
C LYS A 424 -21.88 -17.21 -11.86
N HIS A 425 -21.76 -16.63 -13.06
CA HIS A 425 -22.91 -16.11 -13.81
C HIS A 425 -23.34 -17.01 -14.98
N ILE A 426 -22.46 -17.86 -15.51
CA ILE A 426 -22.75 -18.77 -16.62
C ILE A 426 -23.05 -20.16 -16.06
N THR A 427 -24.24 -20.67 -16.36
CA THR A 427 -24.68 -22.01 -15.99
C THR A 427 -24.73 -22.93 -17.21
N PRO A 428 -24.79 -24.26 -17.04
CA PRO A 428 -24.91 -25.19 -18.17
C PRO A 428 -26.12 -24.98 -19.09
N ASN A 429 -27.14 -24.23 -18.64
CA ASN A 429 -28.33 -23.92 -19.42
C ASN A 429 -28.29 -22.52 -20.05
N THR A 430 -27.25 -21.73 -19.80
CA THR A 430 -27.12 -20.39 -20.36
C THR A 430 -26.89 -20.50 -21.87
N SER A 431 -27.70 -19.79 -22.66
CA SER A 431 -27.52 -19.76 -24.12
C SER A 431 -26.26 -18.97 -24.49
N TYR A 432 -25.70 -19.19 -25.68
CA TYR A 432 -24.55 -18.41 -26.13
C TYR A 432 -24.85 -16.90 -26.17
N ASP A 433 -26.07 -16.51 -26.57
CA ASP A 433 -26.46 -15.10 -26.66
C ASP A 433 -26.58 -14.47 -25.26
N ASP A 434 -27.13 -15.19 -24.28
CA ASP A 434 -27.16 -14.72 -22.89
C ASP A 434 -25.76 -14.69 -22.28
N ALA A 435 -24.93 -15.68 -22.57
CA ALA A 435 -23.53 -15.74 -22.13
C ALA A 435 -22.71 -14.59 -22.75
N LYS A 436 -23.03 -14.17 -23.97
CA LYS A 436 -22.42 -13.01 -24.61
C LYS A 436 -22.76 -11.71 -23.88
N LEU A 437 -24.01 -11.54 -23.44
CA LEU A 437 -24.40 -10.39 -22.61
C LEU A 437 -23.65 -10.35 -21.28
N ILE A 438 -23.37 -11.52 -20.68
CA ILE A 438 -22.59 -11.63 -19.45
C ILE A 438 -21.14 -11.15 -19.66
N VAL A 439 -20.47 -11.52 -20.75
CA VAL A 439 -19.12 -10.99 -21.02
C VAL A 439 -19.14 -9.52 -21.43
N ASP A 440 -20.18 -9.05 -22.11
CA ASP A 440 -20.35 -7.61 -22.41
C ASP A 440 -20.45 -6.80 -21.10
N GLU A 441 -21.24 -7.28 -20.13
CA GLU A 441 -21.36 -6.67 -18.80
C GLU A 441 -20.03 -6.71 -18.04
N LEU A 442 -19.30 -7.83 -18.08
CA LEU A 442 -17.97 -7.93 -17.45
C LEU A 442 -17.03 -6.86 -18.02
N VAL A 443 -16.95 -6.73 -19.34
CA VAL A 443 -16.07 -5.77 -20.00
C VAL A 443 -16.48 -4.34 -19.67
N GLU A 444 -17.78 -4.03 -19.69
CA GLU A 444 -18.31 -2.72 -19.28
C GLU A 444 -17.89 -2.37 -17.85
N ARG A 445 -18.04 -3.32 -16.92
CA ARG A 445 -17.71 -3.11 -15.51
C ARG A 445 -16.22 -3.00 -15.25
N VAL A 446 -15.39 -3.76 -15.97
CA VAL A 446 -13.93 -3.62 -15.91
C VAL A 446 -13.49 -2.25 -16.43
N MET A 447 -14.07 -1.80 -17.54
CA MET A 447 -13.66 -0.59 -18.25
C MET A 447 -14.35 0.69 -17.78
N PHE A 448 -15.25 0.61 -16.79
CA PHE A 448 -15.97 1.77 -16.29
C PHE A 448 -15.01 2.84 -15.77
N ASP A 449 -15.05 4.02 -16.40
CA ASP A 449 -14.23 5.20 -16.13
C ASP A 449 -12.70 4.94 -16.11
N VAL A 450 -12.25 3.95 -16.87
CA VAL A 450 -10.82 3.62 -16.99
C VAL A 450 -10.18 4.50 -18.06
N PRO A 451 -9.08 5.22 -17.76
CA PRO A 451 -8.34 5.99 -18.75
C PRO A 451 -7.79 5.14 -19.91
N ASP A 452 -7.85 5.67 -21.14
CA ASP A 452 -7.39 4.99 -22.36
C ASP A 452 -5.89 4.63 -22.31
N GLU A 453 -5.09 5.36 -21.53
CA GLU A 453 -3.65 5.15 -21.38
C GLU A 453 -3.28 3.88 -20.60
N TYR A 454 -4.25 3.21 -19.98
CA TYR A 454 -4.04 1.85 -19.46
C TYR A 454 -3.86 0.80 -20.57
N HIS A 455 -4.22 1.13 -21.82
CA HIS A 455 -4.01 0.29 -23.00
C HIS A 455 -4.55 -1.15 -22.79
N ILE A 456 -5.78 -1.27 -22.30
CA ILE A 456 -6.41 -2.57 -22.03
C ILE A 456 -6.91 -3.20 -23.34
N ASP A 457 -6.36 -4.36 -23.72
CA ASP A 457 -6.89 -5.17 -24.81
C ASP A 457 -8.20 -5.87 -24.40
N THR A 458 -9.31 -5.19 -24.66
CA THR A 458 -10.65 -5.73 -24.38
C THR A 458 -10.99 -6.96 -25.22
N ASN A 459 -10.32 -7.22 -26.35
CA ASN A 459 -10.58 -8.42 -27.14
C ASN A 459 -10.21 -9.70 -26.39
N GLU A 460 -9.26 -9.62 -25.47
CA GLU A 460 -8.82 -10.79 -24.73
C GLU A 460 -9.93 -11.35 -23.83
N PHE A 461 -10.77 -10.50 -23.23
CA PHE A 461 -11.95 -10.97 -22.48
C PHE A 461 -12.89 -11.81 -23.34
N TYR A 462 -13.06 -11.45 -24.62
CA TYR A 462 -13.88 -12.22 -25.56
C TYR A 462 -13.18 -13.50 -26.04
N ASN A 463 -11.84 -13.51 -26.15
CA ASN A 463 -11.08 -14.73 -26.42
C ASN A 463 -11.22 -15.73 -25.26
N ILE A 464 -11.07 -15.26 -24.02
CA ILE A 464 -11.26 -16.08 -22.81
C ILE A 464 -12.70 -16.61 -22.76
N PHE A 465 -13.69 -15.77 -23.06
CA PHE A 465 -15.09 -16.18 -23.15
C PHE A 465 -15.33 -17.29 -24.20
N GLN A 466 -14.72 -17.18 -25.39
CA GLN A 466 -14.85 -18.20 -26.41
C GLN A 466 -14.24 -19.54 -25.95
N ASN A 467 -13.06 -19.50 -25.33
CA ASN A 467 -12.43 -20.69 -24.76
C ASN A 467 -13.31 -21.31 -23.66
N TYR A 468 -13.90 -20.49 -22.79
CA TYR A 468 -14.82 -20.95 -21.74
C TYR A 468 -16.06 -21.63 -22.33
N CYS A 469 -16.67 -21.03 -23.36
CA CYS A 469 -17.79 -21.62 -24.08
C CYS A 469 -17.44 -22.97 -24.71
N ASP A 470 -16.27 -23.07 -25.35
CA ASP A 470 -15.81 -24.29 -26.00
C ASP A 470 -15.57 -25.42 -24.98
N GLU A 471 -14.97 -25.09 -23.83
CA GLU A 471 -14.75 -26.04 -22.72
C GLU A 471 -16.05 -26.56 -22.09
N HIS A 472 -17.09 -25.72 -22.06
CA HIS A 472 -18.38 -26.03 -21.43
C HIS A 472 -19.48 -26.45 -22.43
N GLY A 473 -19.16 -26.54 -23.72
CA GLY A 473 -20.09 -26.96 -24.76
C GLY A 473 -21.22 -25.96 -25.05
N ILE A 474 -20.97 -24.67 -24.84
CA ILE A 474 -21.94 -23.59 -25.12
C ILE A 474 -21.82 -23.21 -26.60
N GLU A 475 -22.70 -23.79 -27.43
CA GLU A 475 -22.64 -23.59 -28.88
C GLU A 475 -23.24 -22.24 -29.30
N LYS A 476 -22.52 -21.54 -30.18
CA LYS A 476 -23.04 -20.38 -30.89
C LYS A 476 -24.27 -20.77 -31.70
N SER A 477 -25.39 -20.09 -31.47
CA SER A 477 -26.61 -20.31 -32.23
C SER A 477 -26.31 -20.11 -33.73
N MET A 478 -26.31 -21.19 -34.52
CA MET A 478 -26.28 -21.06 -35.96
C MET A 478 -27.64 -20.49 -36.37
N ASN A 479 -27.67 -19.20 -36.68
CA ASN A 479 -28.84 -18.53 -37.24
C ASN A 479 -29.46 -19.42 -38.34
N ARG A 480 -30.72 -19.82 -38.11
CA ARG A 480 -31.57 -20.45 -39.12
C ARG A 480 -32.17 -19.41 -40.04
#